data_AF-A0A7Y6TXL0-F1
#
_entry.id   AF-A0A7Y6TXL0-F1
#
_cell.length_a   1.000
_cell.length_b   1.000
_cell.length_c   1.000
_cell.angle_alpha   90.00
_cell.angle_beta   90.00
_cell.angle_gamma   90.00
#
_symmetry.space_group_name_H-M   'P 1'
#
loop_
_entity.id
_entity.type
_entity.pdbx_description
1 polymer ?
#
loop_
_entity_poly.entity_id
_entity_poly.type
_entity_poly.pdbx_seq_one_letter_code
_entity_poly.pdbx_strand_id
1 'polypeptide(L)'
;MLTTDTSTDTTRYARTIEASKRVRWDIDRDVIRGRTFDLSQTFLPDGLSLVDELDFVGAEAQRFLGQVQGRTYANMFGLVERFIGSKMLELSRVHWFGDQTALEAIVRFTDEELKHQELFRRVERLVAEGMPDGYRFDISGNDVAAFVLGKSTWAVLALTCHIELFSQAHYRESIDAAPGLSDLFRDIFRFHWKEESQHAIIDELEWRRENALMSPEARDAAVGELIELVGGIDGILQTQAVADADYFVAVAGPAVRERRDDIAAGVLKAYRWQYIVSGAGHPRFQALLREFLADAQLARIEAALAPLAYAVPRRSRAAPTQ
;
A
#
# COMPACT_ATOMS: atom_id res chain seq x y z
N MET A 1 -30.86 24.29 1.46
CA MET A 1 -30.80 24.05 2.92
C MET A 1 -30.09 22.71 3.10
N LEU A 2 -28.78 22.75 3.32
CA LEU A 2 -27.83 21.62 3.23
C LEU A 2 -26.87 21.62 4.44
N THR A 3 -27.34 22.07 5.60
CA THR A 3 -26.47 22.47 6.73
C THR A 3 -26.12 21.36 7.72
N THR A 4 -26.72 20.16 7.60
CA THR A 4 -26.51 19.07 8.57
C THR A 4 -25.33 18.14 8.23
N ASP A 5 -24.92 18.07 6.96
CA ASP A 5 -23.88 17.14 6.50
C ASP A 5 -22.46 17.70 6.77
N THR A 6 -22.27 18.99 6.45
CA THR A 6 -20.98 19.69 6.60
C THR A 6 -20.46 19.67 8.04
N SER A 7 -21.33 19.83 9.05
CA SER A 7 -20.94 19.83 10.47
C SER A 7 -20.42 18.45 10.95
N THR A 8 -20.91 17.37 10.36
CA THR A 8 -20.50 16.01 10.73
C THR A 8 -19.14 15.68 10.12
N ASP A 9 -18.91 16.07 8.87
CA ASP A 9 -17.64 15.89 8.19
C ASP A 9 -16.51 16.74 8.81
N THR A 10 -16.76 18.01 9.13
CA THR A 10 -15.80 18.86 9.86
C THR A 10 -15.35 18.20 11.17
N THR A 11 -16.28 17.56 11.89
CA THR A 11 -15.96 16.83 13.13
C THR A 11 -15.06 15.62 12.87
N ARG A 12 -15.22 14.93 11.73
CA ARG A 12 -14.34 13.82 11.34
C ARG A 12 -12.94 14.31 11.00
N TYR A 13 -12.79 15.41 10.24
CA TYR A 13 -11.48 16.04 10.03
C TYR A 13 -10.84 16.49 11.35
N ALA A 14 -11.60 17.07 12.28
CA ALA A 14 -11.06 17.46 13.59
C ALA A 14 -10.46 16.27 14.35
N ARG A 15 -11.08 15.09 14.26
CA ARG A 15 -10.56 13.86 14.90
C ARG A 15 -9.26 13.39 14.27
N THR A 16 -9.09 13.53 12.95
CA THR A 16 -7.83 13.15 12.28
C THR A 16 -6.70 14.08 12.68
N ILE A 17 -6.98 15.37 12.87
CA ILE A 17 -6.02 16.33 13.43
C ILE A 17 -5.59 15.93 14.85
N GLU A 18 -6.53 15.60 15.73
CA GLU A 18 -6.20 15.16 17.10
C GLU A 18 -5.38 13.87 17.10
N ALA A 19 -5.71 12.92 16.22
CA ALA A 19 -4.93 11.70 16.04
C ALA A 19 -3.50 12.01 15.58
N SER A 20 -3.34 12.75 14.47
CA SER A 20 -2.05 13.20 13.94
C SER A 20 -1.18 13.87 15.01
N LYS A 21 -1.73 14.83 15.77
CA LYS A 21 -1.01 15.51 16.85
C LYS A 21 -0.51 14.55 17.94
N ARG A 22 -1.30 13.54 18.29
CA ARG A 22 -0.99 12.57 19.34
C ARG A 22 0.01 11.51 18.91
N VAL A 23 -0.03 11.09 17.63
CA VAL A 23 0.83 10.01 17.13
C VAL A 23 2.12 10.51 16.49
N ARG A 24 2.30 11.83 16.33
CA ARG A 24 3.48 12.46 15.71
C ARG A 24 4.78 11.87 16.22
N TRP A 25 5.64 11.50 15.28
CA TRP A 25 6.92 10.84 15.51
C TRP A 25 8.00 11.38 14.56
N ASP A 26 9.26 11.12 14.92
CA ASP A 26 10.46 11.52 14.19
C ASP A 26 11.25 10.29 13.70
N ILE A 27 11.76 10.35 12.46
CA ILE A 27 12.46 9.23 11.82
C ILE A 27 13.70 8.83 12.64
N ASP A 28 14.50 9.78 13.12
CA ASP A 28 15.76 9.48 13.79
C ASP A 28 15.55 9.08 15.24
N ARG A 29 14.72 9.82 15.97
CA ARG A 29 14.53 9.63 17.41
C ARG A 29 13.63 8.44 17.74
N ASP A 30 12.59 8.20 16.94
CA ASP A 30 11.53 7.25 17.30
C ASP A 30 11.62 5.96 16.46
N VAL A 31 12.04 6.04 15.19
CA VAL A 31 12.06 4.89 14.25
C VAL A 31 13.45 4.31 14.03
N ILE A 32 14.37 4.97 13.34
CA ILE A 32 15.67 4.38 12.99
C ILE A 32 16.57 4.24 14.22
N ARG A 33 16.71 5.30 15.03
CA ARG A 33 17.46 5.26 16.31
C ARG A 33 18.90 4.75 16.19
N GLY A 34 19.53 4.98 15.03
CA GLY A 34 20.87 4.47 14.72
C GLY A 34 20.96 2.94 14.58
N ARG A 35 19.84 2.23 14.46
CA ARG A 35 19.79 0.78 14.27
C ARG A 35 20.13 0.40 12.83
N THR A 36 20.68 -0.79 12.66
CA THR A 36 20.90 -1.46 11.38
C THR A 36 20.01 -2.69 11.27
N PHE A 37 19.84 -3.22 10.06
CA PHE A 37 19.16 -4.49 9.87
C PHE A 37 20.10 -5.68 10.17
N ASP A 38 19.54 -6.70 10.82
CA ASP A 38 20.19 -8.00 11.03
C ASP A 38 19.56 -9.04 10.09
N LEU A 39 20.36 -9.57 9.15
CA LEU A 39 19.89 -10.54 8.16
C LEU A 39 19.66 -11.96 8.72
N SER A 40 19.92 -12.18 10.01
CA SER A 40 19.44 -13.38 10.70
C SER A 40 17.94 -13.32 11.01
N GLN A 41 17.34 -12.12 11.00
CA GLN A 41 15.93 -11.86 11.31
C GLN A 41 15.04 -11.86 10.05
N THR A 42 13.75 -12.12 10.21
CA THR A 42 12.78 -12.01 9.11
C THR A 42 12.39 -10.55 8.85
N PHE A 43 12.17 -10.16 7.59
CA PHE A 43 11.58 -8.86 7.24
C PHE A 43 10.11 -9.02 6.84
N LEU A 44 9.77 -9.40 5.61
CA LEU A 44 8.35 -9.52 5.25
C LEU A 44 7.80 -10.86 5.80
N PRO A 45 6.77 -10.86 6.66
CA PRO A 45 6.22 -12.08 7.23
C PRO A 45 5.47 -12.91 6.18
N ASP A 46 5.36 -14.22 6.40
CA ASP A 46 4.73 -15.22 5.51
C ASP A 46 3.34 -14.81 5.03
N GLY A 47 2.62 -14.01 5.82
CA GLY A 47 1.31 -13.51 5.44
C GLY A 47 1.23 -12.54 4.29
N LEU A 48 2.37 -11.95 3.96
CA LEU A 48 2.54 -11.03 2.88
C LEU A 48 3.49 -11.62 1.85
N SER A 49 4.59 -12.25 2.31
CA SER A 49 5.64 -12.76 1.46
C SER A 49 5.27 -14.05 0.72
N LEU A 50 4.39 -14.89 1.31
CA LEU A 50 3.99 -16.22 0.80
C LEU A 50 5.18 -17.15 0.49
N VAL A 51 6.34 -16.90 1.10
CA VAL A 51 7.54 -17.74 0.90
C VAL A 51 7.34 -19.15 1.43
N ASP A 52 6.45 -19.32 2.41
CA ASP A 52 6.01 -20.59 2.98
C ASP A 52 5.21 -21.44 1.97
N GLU A 53 4.70 -20.86 0.89
CA GLU A 53 4.06 -21.61 -0.20
C GLU A 53 5.05 -22.18 -1.23
N LEU A 54 6.33 -21.83 -1.12
CA LEU A 54 7.42 -22.34 -1.95
C LEU A 54 8.08 -23.55 -1.28
N ASP A 55 7.37 -24.68 -1.23
CA ASP A 55 7.74 -25.90 -0.49
C ASP A 55 9.13 -26.50 -0.86
N PHE A 56 9.69 -26.10 -1.99
CA PHE A 56 11.01 -26.54 -2.49
C PHE A 56 12.16 -25.62 -2.07
N VAL A 57 11.88 -24.50 -1.42
CA VAL A 57 12.89 -23.54 -0.94
C VAL A 57 13.11 -23.79 0.56
N GLY A 58 14.36 -24.04 0.95
CA GLY A 58 14.71 -24.26 2.36
C GLY A 58 14.53 -22.99 3.22
N ALA A 59 14.38 -23.16 4.53
CA ALA A 59 14.03 -22.09 5.47
C ALA A 59 14.97 -20.86 5.42
N GLU A 60 16.29 -21.07 5.25
CA GLU A 60 17.26 -19.97 5.11
C GLU A 60 17.01 -19.15 3.84
N ALA A 61 16.75 -19.84 2.72
CA ALA A 61 16.46 -19.20 1.45
C ALA A 61 15.07 -18.55 1.46
N GLN A 62 14.07 -19.13 2.13
CA GLN A 62 12.78 -18.49 2.35
C GLN A 62 12.92 -17.18 3.16
N ARG A 63 13.72 -17.19 4.23
CA ARG A 63 14.01 -15.98 5.01
C ARG A 63 14.65 -14.90 4.13
N PHE A 64 15.65 -15.26 3.32
CA PHE A 64 16.29 -14.30 2.41
C PHE A 64 15.29 -13.76 1.37
N LEU A 65 14.45 -14.61 0.76
CA LEU A 65 13.42 -14.15 -0.17
C LEU A 65 12.41 -13.19 0.50
N GLY A 66 12.00 -13.49 1.74
CA GLY A 66 11.17 -12.59 2.54
C GLY A 66 11.86 -11.26 2.87
N GLN A 67 13.20 -11.23 2.96
CA GLN A 67 13.97 -9.99 3.08
C GLN A 67 14.00 -9.20 1.78
N VAL A 68 14.19 -9.86 0.63
CA VAL A 68 14.07 -9.23 -0.70
C VAL A 68 12.69 -8.59 -0.87
N GLN A 69 11.64 -9.35 -0.60
CA GLN A 69 10.27 -8.85 -0.70
C GLN A 69 10.00 -7.73 0.31
N GLY A 70 10.58 -7.78 1.52
CA GLY A 70 10.48 -6.70 2.51
C GLY A 70 11.14 -5.41 2.06
N ARG A 71 12.27 -5.51 1.35
CA ARG A 71 12.93 -4.35 0.72
C ARG A 71 12.06 -3.74 -0.37
N THR A 72 11.50 -4.58 -1.25
CA THR A 72 10.53 -4.14 -2.28
C THR A 72 9.29 -3.53 -1.65
N TYR A 73 8.82 -4.07 -0.52
CA TYR A 73 7.67 -3.54 0.21
C TYR A 73 7.89 -2.11 0.71
N ALA A 74 9.07 -1.82 1.28
CA ALA A 74 9.45 -0.45 1.62
C ALA A 74 9.53 0.46 0.38
N ASN A 75 10.14 0.00 -0.71
CA ASN A 75 10.27 0.80 -1.94
C ASN A 75 8.92 1.10 -2.61
N MET A 76 7.99 0.14 -2.59
CA MET A 76 6.63 0.33 -3.12
C MET A 76 5.83 1.36 -2.30
N PHE A 77 5.98 1.42 -0.97
CA PHE A 77 5.37 2.52 -0.21
C PHE A 77 5.98 3.87 -0.59
N GLY A 78 7.32 3.97 -0.60
CA GLY A 78 7.99 5.19 -1.06
C GLY A 78 7.60 5.65 -2.47
N LEU A 79 7.15 4.72 -3.32
CA LEU A 79 6.61 4.99 -4.65
C LEU A 79 5.19 5.59 -4.59
N VAL A 80 4.27 4.99 -3.83
CA VAL A 80 2.85 5.40 -3.81
C VAL A 80 2.64 6.70 -3.04
N GLU A 81 3.37 6.93 -1.94
CA GLU A 81 3.25 8.15 -1.12
C GLU A 81 3.46 9.43 -1.95
N ARG A 82 4.22 9.32 -3.05
CA ARG A 82 4.48 10.45 -3.95
C ARG A 82 3.19 10.97 -4.61
N PHE A 83 2.37 10.09 -5.18
CA PHE A 83 1.15 10.53 -5.83
C PHE A 83 0.03 10.80 -4.81
N ILE A 84 0.03 10.08 -3.69
CA ILE A 84 -0.93 10.29 -2.60
C ILE A 84 -0.78 11.70 -2.03
N GLY A 85 0.42 12.05 -1.55
CA GLY A 85 0.70 13.40 -1.03
C GLY A 85 0.45 14.51 -2.07
N SER A 86 0.79 14.26 -3.34
CA SER A 86 0.54 15.22 -4.42
C SER A 86 -0.97 15.44 -4.68
N LYS A 87 -1.77 14.37 -4.67
CA LYS A 87 -3.23 14.48 -4.84
C LYS A 87 -3.86 15.19 -3.64
N MET A 88 -3.41 14.93 -2.42
CA MET A 88 -3.91 15.62 -1.23
C MET A 88 -3.61 17.11 -1.26
N LEU A 89 -2.40 17.51 -1.68
CA LEU A 89 -2.07 18.92 -1.92
C LEU A 89 -2.99 19.58 -2.95
N GLU A 90 -3.29 18.89 -4.05
CA GLU A 90 -4.22 19.39 -5.06
C GLU A 90 -5.62 19.61 -4.47
N LEU A 91 -6.13 18.62 -3.73
CA LEU A 91 -7.45 18.65 -3.10
C LEU A 91 -7.58 19.73 -2.02
N SER A 92 -6.49 20.11 -1.37
CA SER A 92 -6.47 21.19 -0.37
C SER A 92 -7.07 22.49 -0.91
N ARG A 93 -6.98 22.74 -2.22
CA ARG A 93 -7.53 23.93 -2.90
C ARG A 93 -9.02 24.12 -2.66
N VAL A 94 -9.77 23.03 -2.55
CA VAL A 94 -11.22 23.04 -2.32
C VAL A 94 -11.55 23.68 -0.96
N HIS A 95 -10.62 23.59 -0.01
CA HIS A 95 -10.83 24.02 1.39
C HIS A 95 -10.17 25.36 1.73
N TRP A 96 -9.38 25.95 0.83
CA TRP A 96 -8.60 27.18 1.10
C TRP A 96 -9.41 28.33 1.69
N PHE A 97 -10.61 28.58 1.16
CA PHE A 97 -11.52 29.63 1.65
C PHE A 97 -12.77 29.05 2.33
N GLY A 98 -12.78 27.74 2.59
CA GLY A 98 -13.89 26.99 3.15
C GLY A 98 -13.56 26.43 4.53
N ASP A 99 -13.78 25.13 4.72
CA ASP A 99 -13.53 24.44 5.99
C ASP A 99 -12.02 24.42 6.33
N GLN A 100 -11.61 25.33 7.21
CA GLN A 100 -10.23 25.41 7.67
C GLN A 100 -9.79 24.18 8.47
N THR A 101 -10.73 23.42 9.04
CA THR A 101 -10.43 22.16 9.72
C THR A 101 -10.02 21.10 8.71
N ALA A 102 -10.77 20.98 7.61
CA ALA A 102 -10.41 20.08 6.51
C ALA A 102 -9.06 20.48 5.90
N LEU A 103 -8.81 21.78 5.72
CA LEU A 103 -7.51 22.27 5.24
C LEU A 103 -6.36 21.89 6.18
N GLU A 104 -6.48 22.11 7.50
CA GLU A 104 -5.44 21.69 8.47
C GLU A 104 -5.21 20.17 8.40
N ALA A 105 -6.28 19.37 8.33
CA ALA A 105 -6.18 17.92 8.24
C ALA A 105 -5.39 17.47 6.99
N ILE A 106 -5.68 18.05 5.82
CA ILE A 106 -4.99 17.72 4.56
C ILE A 106 -3.53 18.19 4.55
N VAL A 107 -3.23 19.35 5.13
CA VAL A 107 -1.85 19.83 5.27
C VAL A 107 -1.04 18.88 6.15
N ARG A 108 -1.63 18.39 7.25
CA ARG A 108 -0.99 17.40 8.13
C ARG A 108 -0.76 16.07 7.45
N PHE A 109 -1.78 15.55 6.76
CA PHE A 109 -1.66 14.36 5.91
C PHE A 109 -0.45 14.51 4.99
N THR A 110 -0.35 15.63 4.27
CA THR A 110 0.75 15.84 3.31
C THR A 110 2.13 15.89 4.00
N ASP A 111 2.25 16.53 5.18
CA ASP A 111 3.51 16.53 5.97
C ASP A 111 3.92 15.09 6.32
N GLU A 112 2.95 14.27 6.70
CA GLU A 112 3.15 12.86 7.06
C GLU A 112 3.59 12.03 5.83
N GLU A 113 2.97 12.21 4.67
CA GLU A 113 3.38 11.54 3.42
C GLU A 113 4.80 11.89 2.96
N LEU A 114 5.19 13.15 3.08
CA LEU A 114 6.56 13.57 2.75
C LEU A 114 7.58 12.93 3.71
N LYS A 115 7.22 12.79 4.98
CA LYS A 115 8.03 12.09 5.97
C LYS A 115 8.09 10.59 5.68
N HIS A 116 7.01 9.95 5.24
CA HIS A 116 7.00 8.54 4.81
C HIS A 116 7.93 8.31 3.61
N GLN A 117 7.91 9.21 2.61
CA GLN A 117 8.85 9.17 1.48
C GLN A 117 10.32 9.26 1.94
N GLU A 118 10.63 10.14 2.90
CA GLU A 118 11.98 10.21 3.48
C GLU A 118 12.33 8.90 4.21
N LEU A 119 11.42 8.40 5.04
CA LEU A 119 11.61 7.16 5.79
C LEU A 119 11.96 6.01 4.84
N PHE A 120 11.15 5.74 3.83
CA PHE A 120 11.38 4.60 2.94
C PHE A 120 12.64 4.75 2.08
N ARG A 121 13.03 5.98 1.69
CA ARG A 121 14.33 6.21 1.02
C ARG A 121 15.51 5.88 1.94
N ARG A 122 15.38 6.12 3.25
CA ARG A 122 16.40 5.78 4.25
C ARG A 122 16.42 4.29 4.54
N VAL A 123 15.26 3.65 4.62
CA VAL A 123 15.13 2.20 4.78
C VAL A 123 15.84 1.48 3.64
N GLU A 124 15.64 1.90 2.39
CA GLU A 124 16.33 1.31 1.24
C GLU A 124 17.86 1.36 1.39
N ARG A 125 18.42 2.50 1.79
CA ARG A 125 19.87 2.63 2.03
C ARG A 125 20.34 1.73 3.17
N LEU A 126 19.59 1.66 4.27
CA LEU A 126 19.94 0.83 5.43
C LEU A 126 19.89 -0.67 5.11
N VAL A 127 18.91 -1.11 4.31
CA VAL A 127 18.84 -2.51 3.87
C VAL A 127 20.00 -2.83 2.92
N ALA A 128 20.35 -1.90 2.02
CA ALA A 128 21.45 -2.06 1.08
C ALA A 128 22.83 -2.24 1.75
N GLU A 129 23.04 -1.70 2.94
CA GLU A 129 24.31 -1.86 3.69
C GLU A 129 24.59 -3.32 4.08
N GLY A 130 23.54 -4.12 4.30
CA GLY A 130 23.67 -5.51 4.74
C GLY A 130 23.47 -6.54 3.63
N MET A 131 22.61 -6.26 2.65
CA MET A 131 22.26 -7.21 1.60
C MET A 131 23.30 -7.25 0.46
N PRO A 132 23.51 -8.40 -0.21
CA PRO A 132 24.40 -8.50 -1.37
C PRO A 132 24.05 -7.51 -2.49
N ASP A 133 25.05 -7.11 -3.26
CA ASP A 133 24.86 -6.25 -4.43
C ASP A 133 23.95 -6.90 -5.50
N GLY A 134 23.29 -6.07 -6.30
CA GLY A 134 22.52 -6.50 -7.48
C GLY A 134 20.99 -6.39 -7.36
N TYR A 135 20.47 -5.97 -6.20
CA TYR A 135 19.04 -5.63 -6.07
C TYR A 135 18.70 -4.44 -6.97
N ARG A 136 17.50 -4.48 -7.58
CA ARG A 136 17.02 -3.43 -8.50
C ARG A 136 15.57 -3.08 -8.21
N PHE A 137 15.29 -1.78 -8.20
CA PHE A 137 13.94 -1.21 -8.15
C PHE A 137 13.90 -0.06 -9.16
N ASP A 138 13.77 -0.40 -10.45
CA ASP A 138 13.96 0.53 -11.57
C ASP A 138 12.64 1.20 -11.99
N ILE A 139 11.82 1.57 -11.00
CA ILE A 139 10.51 2.20 -11.22
C ILE A 139 10.64 3.70 -10.94
N SER A 140 10.34 4.52 -11.95
CA SER A 140 10.35 5.98 -11.80
C SER A 140 9.11 6.45 -11.05
N GLY A 141 9.29 6.93 -9.82
CA GLY A 141 8.18 7.47 -9.04
C GLY A 141 7.50 8.69 -9.67
N ASN A 142 8.21 9.45 -10.50
CA ASN A 142 7.59 10.57 -11.22
C ASN A 142 6.71 10.09 -12.38
N ASP A 143 7.12 9.05 -13.09
CA ASP A 143 6.33 8.51 -14.20
C ASP A 143 5.07 7.82 -13.67
N VAL A 144 5.19 7.08 -12.57
CA VAL A 144 4.04 6.50 -11.87
C VAL A 144 3.10 7.60 -11.36
N ALA A 145 3.64 8.64 -10.71
CA ALA A 145 2.81 9.75 -10.25
C ALA A 145 2.12 10.49 -11.40
N ALA A 146 2.80 10.71 -12.53
CA ALA A 146 2.22 11.34 -13.71
C ALA A 146 1.10 10.48 -14.32
N PHE A 147 1.29 9.16 -14.40
CA PHE A 147 0.26 8.24 -14.86
C PHE A 147 -0.97 8.26 -13.96
N VAL A 148 -0.76 8.15 -12.63
CA VAL A 148 -1.86 8.10 -11.65
C VAL A 148 -2.61 9.43 -11.61
N LEU A 149 -1.90 10.54 -11.44
CA LEU A 149 -2.50 11.88 -11.34
C LEU A 149 -3.10 12.37 -12.66
N GLY A 150 -2.84 11.69 -13.78
CA GLY A 150 -3.50 11.92 -15.07
C GLY A 150 -4.92 11.34 -15.15
N LYS A 151 -5.38 10.58 -14.15
CA LYS A 151 -6.75 10.06 -14.07
C LYS A 151 -7.67 10.99 -13.28
N SER A 152 -8.98 10.75 -13.35
CA SER A 152 -9.96 11.50 -12.56
C SER A 152 -9.66 11.42 -11.06
N THR A 153 -9.95 12.51 -10.36
CA THR A 153 -9.83 12.61 -8.90
C THR A 153 -10.52 11.46 -8.19
N TRP A 154 -11.70 11.03 -8.68
CA TRP A 154 -12.43 9.90 -8.12
C TRP A 154 -11.64 8.59 -8.21
N ALA A 155 -11.04 8.28 -9.37
CA ALA A 155 -10.25 7.06 -9.55
C ALA A 155 -8.98 7.07 -8.69
N VAL A 156 -8.30 8.21 -8.59
CA VAL A 156 -7.11 8.36 -7.74
C VAL A 156 -7.46 8.22 -6.27
N LEU A 157 -8.56 8.82 -5.80
CA LEU A 157 -9.02 8.67 -4.42
C LEU A 157 -9.48 7.24 -4.10
N ALA A 158 -10.10 6.56 -5.05
CA ALA A 158 -10.44 5.14 -4.91
C ALA A 158 -9.18 4.28 -4.73
N LEU A 159 -8.14 4.49 -5.55
CA LEU A 159 -6.86 3.80 -5.41
C LEU A 159 -6.16 4.15 -4.09
N THR A 160 -6.15 5.43 -3.69
CA THR A 160 -5.55 5.89 -2.43
C THR A 160 -6.23 5.24 -1.23
N CYS A 161 -7.56 5.27 -1.18
CA CYS A 161 -8.33 4.61 -0.12
C CYS A 161 -8.10 3.10 -0.08
N HIS A 162 -7.97 2.45 -1.24
CA HIS A 162 -7.58 1.04 -1.34
C HIS A 162 -6.20 0.78 -0.70
N ILE A 163 -5.22 1.64 -0.98
CA ILE A 163 -3.85 1.57 -0.43
C ILE A 163 -3.87 1.73 1.10
N GLU A 164 -4.54 2.77 1.61
CA GLU A 164 -4.55 3.00 3.06
C GLU A 164 -5.30 1.94 3.85
N LEU A 165 -6.27 1.29 3.25
CA LEU A 165 -6.99 0.21 3.90
C LEU A 165 -6.14 -1.07 3.93
N PHE A 166 -5.43 -1.41 2.84
CA PHE A 166 -4.56 -2.59 2.90
C PHE A 166 -3.34 -2.38 3.77
N SER A 167 -2.76 -1.16 3.83
CA SER A 167 -1.59 -0.87 4.67
C SER A 167 -1.91 -1.15 6.14
N GLN A 168 -3.13 -0.77 6.56
CA GLN A 168 -3.67 -1.07 7.88
C GLN A 168 -3.94 -2.55 8.13
N ALA A 169 -4.53 -3.26 7.17
CA ALA A 169 -4.77 -4.70 7.27
C ALA A 169 -3.45 -5.47 7.39
N HIS A 170 -2.46 -5.15 6.55
CA HIS A 170 -1.14 -5.79 6.58
C HIS A 170 -0.45 -5.65 7.93
N TYR A 171 -0.51 -4.46 8.55
CA TYR A 171 0.08 -4.27 9.87
C TYR A 171 -0.63 -5.13 10.92
N ARG A 172 -1.96 -5.01 11.02
CA ARG A 172 -2.76 -5.67 12.07
C ARG A 172 -2.77 -7.18 11.94
N GLU A 173 -2.89 -7.70 10.73
CA GLU A 173 -3.12 -9.12 10.47
C GLU A 173 -1.83 -9.90 10.24
N SER A 174 -0.72 -9.22 9.93
CA SER A 174 0.53 -9.89 9.61
C SER A 174 1.74 -9.35 10.38
N ILE A 175 2.02 -8.05 10.32
CA ILE A 175 3.30 -7.51 10.83
C ILE A 175 3.31 -7.52 12.38
N ASP A 176 2.27 -7.02 13.04
CA ASP A 176 2.24 -6.80 14.50
C ASP A 176 2.45 -8.09 15.30
N ALA A 177 1.93 -9.22 14.82
CA ALA A 177 2.00 -10.51 15.48
C ALA A 177 3.11 -11.44 14.93
N ALA A 178 3.88 -11.03 13.92
CA ALA A 178 4.85 -11.90 13.27
C ALA A 178 5.97 -12.37 14.22
N PRO A 179 6.19 -13.68 14.40
CA PRO A 179 7.29 -14.19 15.20
C PRO A 179 8.63 -14.01 14.45
N GLY A 180 9.71 -13.68 15.19
CA GLY A 180 11.06 -13.57 14.61
C GLY A 180 11.27 -12.41 13.62
N LEU A 181 10.29 -11.51 13.50
CA LEU A 181 10.38 -10.29 12.71
C LEU A 181 11.45 -9.36 13.29
N SER A 182 12.23 -8.72 12.42
CA SER A 182 13.16 -7.67 12.81
C SER A 182 12.45 -6.54 13.56
N ASP A 183 12.96 -6.16 14.73
CA ASP A 183 12.40 -5.08 15.55
C ASP A 183 12.39 -3.75 14.80
N LEU A 184 13.41 -3.48 13.99
CA LEU A 184 13.46 -2.27 13.15
C LEU A 184 12.38 -2.31 12.07
N PHE A 185 12.21 -3.43 11.38
CA PHE A 185 11.16 -3.60 10.37
C PHE A 185 9.77 -3.44 10.99
N ARG A 186 9.54 -4.06 12.15
CA ARG A 186 8.30 -3.92 12.92
C ARG A 186 8.02 -2.45 13.25
N ASP A 187 9.01 -1.73 13.77
CA ASP A 187 8.85 -0.33 14.16
C ASP A 187 8.58 0.56 12.95
N ILE A 188 9.29 0.38 11.84
CA ILE A 188 9.06 1.13 10.58
C ILE A 188 7.58 1.09 10.20
N PHE A 189 7.02 -0.12 10.06
CA PHE A 189 5.62 -0.26 9.65
C PHE A 189 4.62 0.04 10.76
N ARG A 190 5.01 -0.05 12.04
CA ARG A 190 4.18 0.41 13.16
C ARG A 190 4.01 1.91 13.15
N PHE A 191 5.08 2.66 12.95
CA PHE A 191 5.04 4.11 12.97
C PHE A 191 4.37 4.68 11.71
N HIS A 192 4.63 4.07 10.55
CA HIS A 192 3.87 4.32 9.32
C HIS A 192 2.37 4.08 9.52
N TRP A 193 1.98 2.88 9.97
CA TRP A 193 0.58 2.51 10.22
C TRP A 193 -0.16 3.43 11.20
N LYS A 194 0.52 3.94 12.24
CA LYS A 194 -0.09 4.87 13.19
C LYS A 194 -0.64 6.09 12.49
N GLU A 195 0.04 6.57 11.45
CA GLU A 195 -0.40 7.71 10.65
C GLU A 195 -1.38 7.30 9.53
N GLU A 196 -1.19 6.14 8.88
CA GLU A 196 -2.15 5.69 7.86
C GLU A 196 -3.57 5.45 8.38
N SER A 197 -3.71 5.19 9.68
CA SER A 197 -5.03 5.03 10.31
C SER A 197 -5.93 6.27 10.21
N GLN A 198 -5.36 7.49 10.21
CA GLN A 198 -6.14 8.71 9.99
C GLN A 198 -6.23 9.13 8.53
N HIS A 199 -5.26 8.75 7.70
CA HIS A 199 -5.25 9.05 6.26
C HIS A 199 -6.47 8.45 5.58
N ALA A 200 -6.76 7.17 5.85
CA ALA A 200 -7.96 6.50 5.31
C ALA A 200 -9.28 7.22 5.64
N ILE A 201 -9.35 7.96 6.75
CA ILE A 201 -10.55 8.75 7.10
C ILE A 201 -10.67 9.97 6.19
N ILE A 202 -9.55 10.67 5.92
CA ILE A 202 -9.49 11.83 5.04
C ILE A 202 -9.77 11.40 3.60
N ASP A 203 -9.17 10.31 3.13
CA ASP A 203 -9.42 9.77 1.78
C ASP A 203 -10.90 9.47 1.57
N GLU A 204 -11.53 8.84 2.54
CA GLU A 204 -12.94 8.52 2.46
C GLU A 204 -13.82 9.78 2.40
N LEU A 205 -13.50 10.80 3.21
CA LEU A 205 -14.22 12.07 3.19
C LEU A 205 -14.09 12.76 1.83
N GLU A 206 -12.87 12.85 1.30
CA GLU A 206 -12.62 13.45 -0.01
C GLU A 206 -13.24 12.62 -1.14
N TRP A 207 -13.22 11.30 -1.05
CA TRP A 207 -13.80 10.43 -2.07
C TRP A 207 -15.33 10.54 -2.10
N ARG A 208 -15.98 10.60 -0.92
CA ARG A 208 -17.42 10.87 -0.80
C ARG A 208 -17.78 12.23 -1.37
N ARG A 209 -17.01 13.27 -1.02
CA ARG A 209 -17.20 14.64 -1.54
C ARG A 209 -17.11 14.65 -3.05
N GLU A 210 -16.06 14.04 -3.62
CA GLU A 210 -15.86 13.96 -5.06
C GLU A 210 -17.00 13.19 -5.73
N ASN A 211 -17.38 12.02 -5.19
CA ASN A 211 -18.46 11.19 -5.72
C ASN A 211 -19.81 11.92 -5.80
N ALA A 212 -20.11 12.78 -4.83
CA ALA A 212 -21.33 13.57 -4.78
C ALA A 212 -21.43 14.63 -5.89
N LEU A 213 -20.29 15.04 -6.49
CA LEU A 213 -20.23 16.02 -7.57
C LEU A 213 -20.34 15.38 -8.97
N MET A 214 -20.20 14.07 -9.07
CA MET A 214 -20.11 13.38 -10.35
C MET A 214 -21.49 13.10 -10.97
N SER A 215 -21.57 13.24 -12.30
CA SER A 215 -22.66 12.65 -13.07
C SER A 215 -22.52 11.12 -13.15
N PRO A 216 -23.60 10.38 -13.44
CA PRO A 216 -23.53 8.93 -13.65
C PRO A 216 -22.52 8.52 -14.72
N GLU A 217 -22.43 9.28 -15.82
CA GLU A 217 -21.52 9.00 -16.94
C GLU A 217 -20.06 9.24 -16.56
N ALA A 218 -19.79 10.34 -15.84
CA ALA A 218 -18.45 10.63 -15.33
C ALA A 218 -18.00 9.55 -14.33
N ARG A 219 -18.91 9.11 -13.45
CA ARG A 219 -18.64 8.01 -12.50
C ARG A 219 -18.36 6.71 -13.24
N ASP A 220 -19.10 6.41 -14.30
CA ASP A 220 -18.87 5.22 -15.11
C ASP A 220 -17.49 5.22 -15.78
N ALA A 221 -17.06 6.37 -16.33
CA ALA A 221 -15.73 6.54 -16.88
C ALA A 221 -14.63 6.37 -15.81
N ALA A 222 -14.82 6.96 -14.62
CA ALA A 222 -13.85 6.88 -13.52
C ALA A 222 -13.66 5.44 -13.00
N VAL A 223 -14.70 4.58 -13.07
CA VAL A 223 -14.55 3.14 -12.78
C VAL A 223 -13.62 2.47 -13.80
N GLY A 224 -13.70 2.84 -15.08
CA GLY A 224 -12.77 2.35 -16.10
C GLY A 224 -11.34 2.79 -15.83
N GLU A 225 -11.15 4.05 -15.40
CA GLU A 225 -9.84 4.56 -15.00
C GLU A 225 -9.28 3.87 -13.76
N LEU A 226 -10.11 3.55 -12.75
CA LEU A 226 -9.68 2.76 -11.59
C LEU A 226 -9.16 1.38 -12.00
N ILE A 227 -9.84 0.72 -12.95
CA ILE A 227 -9.39 -0.57 -13.50
C ILE A 227 -8.04 -0.40 -14.21
N GLU A 228 -7.88 0.67 -14.99
CA GLU A 228 -6.61 0.99 -15.66
C GLU A 228 -5.48 1.27 -14.66
N LEU A 229 -5.76 1.99 -13.57
CA LEU A 229 -4.82 2.23 -12.48
C LEU A 229 -4.34 0.92 -11.84
N VAL A 230 -5.28 0.02 -11.50
CA VAL A 230 -4.95 -1.31 -10.96
C VAL A 230 -4.13 -2.12 -11.97
N GLY A 231 -4.45 -2.05 -13.26
CA GLY A 231 -3.66 -2.68 -14.33
C GLY A 231 -2.24 -2.12 -14.43
N GLY A 232 -2.08 -0.80 -14.26
CA GLY A 232 -0.76 -0.14 -14.21
C GLY A 232 0.07 -0.61 -13.02
N ILE A 233 -0.53 -0.71 -11.83
CA ILE A 233 0.12 -1.28 -10.64
C ILE A 233 0.52 -2.74 -10.92
N ASP A 234 -0.38 -3.57 -11.45
CA ASP A 234 -0.06 -4.96 -11.76
C ASP A 234 1.11 -5.10 -12.75
N GLY A 235 1.22 -4.23 -13.74
CA GLY A 235 2.36 -4.17 -14.66
C GLY A 235 3.69 -3.92 -13.95
N ILE A 236 3.70 -3.03 -12.95
CA ILE A 236 4.85 -2.79 -12.08
C ILE A 236 5.20 -4.05 -11.28
N LEU A 237 4.20 -4.71 -10.69
CA LEU A 237 4.40 -5.92 -9.90
C LEU A 237 4.98 -7.07 -10.73
N GLN A 238 4.53 -7.22 -11.98
CA GLN A 238 5.07 -8.21 -12.91
C GLN A 238 6.56 -7.99 -13.19
N THR A 239 6.97 -6.74 -13.41
CA THR A 239 8.39 -6.40 -13.66
C THR A 239 9.23 -6.58 -12.38
N GLN A 240 8.72 -6.13 -11.23
CA GLN A 240 9.47 -6.23 -9.98
C GLN A 240 9.61 -7.69 -9.50
N ALA A 241 8.59 -8.53 -9.70
CA ALA A 241 8.67 -9.95 -9.33
C ALA A 241 9.77 -10.69 -10.11
N VAL A 242 9.98 -10.34 -11.38
CA VAL A 242 11.08 -10.86 -12.21
C VAL A 242 12.42 -10.40 -11.66
N ALA A 243 12.58 -9.09 -11.36
CA ALA A 243 13.82 -8.54 -10.83
C ALA A 243 14.21 -9.14 -9.46
N ASP A 244 13.24 -9.31 -8.57
CA ASP A 244 13.47 -9.87 -7.24
C ASP A 244 13.78 -11.36 -7.28
N ALA A 245 13.14 -12.11 -8.19
CA ALA A 245 13.50 -13.50 -8.43
C ALA A 245 14.92 -13.63 -8.99
N ASP A 246 15.32 -12.77 -9.95
CA ASP A 246 16.68 -12.77 -10.51
C ASP A 246 17.74 -12.46 -9.45
N TYR A 247 17.48 -11.44 -8.62
CA TYR A 247 18.35 -11.09 -7.50
C TYR A 247 18.45 -12.24 -6.50
N PHE A 248 17.32 -12.84 -6.12
CA PHE A 248 17.28 -13.96 -5.20
C PHE A 248 18.08 -15.16 -5.71
N VAL A 249 17.87 -15.59 -6.95
CA VAL A 249 18.58 -16.77 -7.49
C VAL A 249 20.06 -16.49 -7.76
N ALA A 250 20.46 -15.24 -7.99
CA ALA A 250 21.87 -14.87 -8.08
C ALA A 250 22.61 -15.16 -6.76
N VAL A 251 21.94 -14.93 -5.62
CA VAL A 251 22.50 -15.09 -4.27
C VAL A 251 22.30 -16.51 -3.71
N ALA A 252 21.12 -17.12 -3.87
CA ALA A 252 20.69 -18.34 -3.15
C ALA A 252 21.32 -19.67 -3.64
N GLY A 253 22.15 -19.65 -4.69
CA GLY A 253 22.92 -20.80 -5.16
C GLY A 253 22.25 -21.68 -6.25
N PRO A 254 22.94 -22.72 -6.76
CA PRO A 254 22.55 -23.43 -7.99
C PRO A 254 21.21 -24.17 -7.97
N ALA A 255 20.85 -24.83 -6.86
CA ALA A 255 19.62 -25.62 -6.77
C ALA A 255 18.34 -24.76 -6.90
N VAL A 256 18.42 -23.50 -6.49
CA VAL A 256 17.33 -22.53 -6.54
C VAL A 256 17.27 -21.84 -7.91
N ARG A 257 18.42 -21.68 -8.59
CA ARG A 257 18.53 -21.11 -9.94
C ARG A 257 17.72 -21.87 -10.98
N GLU A 258 17.67 -23.20 -10.90
CA GLU A 258 16.88 -24.02 -11.84
C GLU A 258 15.36 -23.81 -11.70
N ARG A 259 14.90 -23.27 -10.57
CA ARG A 259 13.49 -23.01 -10.24
C ARG A 259 13.11 -21.54 -10.33
N ARG A 260 13.92 -20.73 -11.03
CA ARG A 260 13.77 -19.26 -11.13
C ARG A 260 12.35 -18.83 -11.53
N ASP A 261 11.74 -19.49 -12.50
CA ASP A 261 10.40 -19.10 -12.97
C ASP A 261 9.29 -19.44 -11.96
N ASP A 262 9.43 -20.55 -11.23
CA ASP A 262 8.51 -20.88 -10.13
C ASP A 262 8.63 -19.88 -8.98
N ILE A 263 9.84 -19.39 -8.70
CA ILE A 263 10.09 -18.33 -7.72
C ILE A 263 9.45 -17.02 -8.20
N ALA A 264 9.68 -16.61 -9.46
CA ALA A 264 9.07 -15.41 -10.02
C ALA A 264 7.54 -15.46 -9.98
N ALA A 265 6.94 -16.62 -10.27
CA ALA A 265 5.49 -16.83 -10.15
C ALA A 265 5.00 -16.72 -8.70
N GLY A 266 5.75 -17.28 -7.73
CA GLY A 266 5.46 -17.15 -6.30
C GLY A 266 5.57 -15.72 -5.79
N VAL A 267 6.62 -15.00 -6.18
CA VAL A 267 6.82 -13.58 -5.84
C VAL A 267 5.71 -12.73 -6.44
N LEU A 268 5.35 -12.93 -7.71
CA LEU A 268 4.24 -12.21 -8.35
C LEU A 268 2.91 -12.49 -7.65
N LYS A 269 2.67 -13.74 -7.23
CA LYS A 269 1.50 -14.09 -6.43
C LYS A 269 1.46 -13.27 -5.14
N ALA A 270 2.58 -13.23 -4.40
CA ALA A 270 2.69 -12.45 -3.16
C ALA A 270 2.47 -10.95 -3.39
N TYR A 271 3.01 -10.38 -4.46
CA TYR A 271 2.84 -8.96 -4.77
C TYR A 271 1.40 -8.63 -5.14
N ARG A 272 0.74 -9.45 -5.96
CA ARG A 272 -0.69 -9.28 -6.26
C ARG A 272 -1.55 -9.41 -5.00
N TRP A 273 -1.18 -10.28 -4.06
CA TRP A 273 -1.82 -10.34 -2.76
C TRP A 273 -1.65 -9.03 -1.98
N GLN A 274 -0.41 -8.55 -1.85
CA GLN A 274 -0.06 -7.34 -1.10
C GLN A 274 -0.75 -6.10 -1.67
N TYR A 275 -0.57 -5.78 -2.95
CA TYR A 275 -0.91 -4.44 -3.46
C TYR A 275 -2.22 -4.35 -4.24
N ILE A 276 -2.95 -5.46 -4.39
CA ILE A 276 -4.21 -5.47 -5.15
C ILE A 276 -5.28 -6.24 -4.40
N VAL A 277 -5.09 -7.54 -4.20
CA VAL A 277 -6.16 -8.46 -3.80
C VAL A 277 -6.57 -8.26 -2.33
N SER A 278 -5.62 -8.03 -1.41
CA SER A 278 -5.93 -7.79 0.00
C SER A 278 -6.80 -6.53 0.19
N GLY A 279 -6.42 -5.41 -0.44
CA GLY A 279 -7.18 -4.16 -0.39
C GLY A 279 -8.50 -4.25 -1.14
N ALA A 280 -8.56 -4.95 -2.28
CA ALA A 280 -9.78 -5.12 -3.04
C ALA A 280 -10.82 -5.92 -2.24
N GLY A 281 -10.37 -6.90 -1.47
CA GLY A 281 -11.23 -7.67 -0.55
C GLY A 281 -11.57 -6.94 0.77
N HIS A 282 -10.98 -5.78 1.06
CA HIS A 282 -11.13 -5.13 2.36
C HIS A 282 -12.59 -4.70 2.61
N PRO A 283 -13.21 -5.07 3.75
CA PRO A 283 -14.64 -4.84 3.99
C PRO A 283 -15.07 -3.38 3.87
N ARG A 284 -14.23 -2.44 4.35
CA ARG A 284 -14.52 -1.00 4.25
C ARG A 284 -14.49 -0.51 2.80
N PHE A 285 -13.52 -0.97 2.01
CA PHE A 285 -13.39 -0.57 0.61
C PHE A 285 -14.60 -1.07 -0.19
N GLN A 286 -14.95 -2.33 0.02
CA GLN A 286 -16.14 -2.97 -0.55
C GLN A 286 -17.44 -2.26 -0.17
N ALA A 287 -17.57 -1.79 1.07
CA ALA A 287 -18.73 -1.01 1.50
C ALA A 287 -18.82 0.34 0.76
N LEU A 288 -17.69 1.04 0.59
CA LEU A 288 -17.64 2.32 -0.14
C LEU A 288 -17.97 2.13 -1.63
N LEU A 289 -17.40 1.12 -2.28
CA LEU A 289 -17.73 0.80 -3.66
C LEU A 289 -19.22 0.52 -3.84
N ARG A 290 -19.83 -0.31 -2.96
CA ARG A 290 -21.27 -0.60 -2.99
C ARG A 290 -22.15 0.62 -2.74
N GLU A 291 -21.65 1.60 -1.99
CA GLU A 291 -22.35 2.85 -1.76
C GLU A 291 -22.31 3.77 -3.00
N PHE A 292 -21.17 3.83 -3.69
CA PHE A 292 -20.96 4.79 -4.78
C PHE A 292 -21.44 4.29 -6.14
N LEU A 293 -21.38 2.98 -6.37
CA LEU A 293 -21.48 2.38 -7.69
C LEU A 293 -22.78 1.62 -7.89
N ALA A 294 -23.26 1.62 -9.13
CA ALA A 294 -24.33 0.72 -9.56
C ALA A 294 -23.80 -0.71 -9.74
N ASP A 295 -24.70 -1.71 -9.70
CA ASP A 295 -24.34 -3.14 -9.84
C ASP A 295 -23.52 -3.43 -11.10
N ALA A 296 -23.86 -2.81 -12.22
CA ALA A 296 -23.12 -3.00 -13.47
C ALA A 296 -21.66 -2.50 -13.37
N GLN A 297 -21.42 -1.41 -12.64
CA GLN A 297 -20.08 -0.86 -12.43
C GLN A 297 -19.26 -1.75 -11.49
N LEU A 298 -19.88 -2.24 -10.40
CA LEU A 298 -19.28 -3.21 -9.49
C LEU A 298 -18.87 -4.49 -10.23
N ALA A 299 -19.77 -5.03 -11.05
CA ALA A 299 -19.50 -6.24 -11.83
C ALA A 299 -18.30 -6.08 -12.79
N ARG A 300 -18.07 -4.88 -13.35
CA ARG A 300 -16.86 -4.61 -14.17
C ARG A 300 -15.58 -4.65 -13.33
N ILE A 301 -15.60 -4.10 -12.13
CA ILE A 301 -14.46 -4.16 -11.20
C ILE A 301 -14.18 -5.61 -10.82
N GLU A 302 -15.22 -6.37 -10.45
CA GLU A 302 -15.10 -7.79 -10.11
C GLU A 302 -14.54 -8.62 -11.27
N ALA A 303 -15.03 -8.39 -12.49
CA ALA A 303 -14.54 -9.07 -13.68
C ALA A 303 -13.06 -8.74 -13.96
N ALA A 304 -12.63 -7.50 -13.74
CA ALA A 304 -11.24 -7.09 -13.88
C ALA A 304 -10.31 -7.72 -12.82
N LEU A 305 -10.82 -7.94 -11.60
CA LEU A 305 -10.07 -8.54 -10.50
C LEU A 305 -10.06 -10.07 -10.53
N ALA A 306 -11.03 -10.72 -11.17
CA ALA A 306 -11.18 -12.17 -11.19
C ALA A 306 -9.90 -12.93 -11.60
N PRO A 307 -9.13 -12.50 -12.62
CA PRO A 307 -7.87 -13.16 -12.98
C PRO A 307 -6.79 -13.12 -11.89
N LEU A 308 -6.91 -12.23 -10.90
CA LEU A 308 -5.95 -12.06 -9.80
C LEU A 308 -6.34 -12.83 -8.54
N ALA A 309 -7.55 -13.39 -8.47
CA ALA A 309 -8.07 -14.08 -7.28
C ALA A 309 -7.25 -15.30 -6.84
N TYR A 310 -6.41 -15.85 -7.72
CA TYR A 310 -5.46 -16.91 -7.36
C TYR A 310 -4.41 -16.45 -6.32
N ALA A 311 -4.19 -15.13 -6.19
CA ALA A 311 -3.21 -14.57 -5.27
C ALA A 311 -3.60 -14.70 -3.79
N VAL A 312 -4.87 -14.96 -3.47
CA VAL A 312 -5.32 -15.19 -2.09
C VAL A 312 -4.47 -16.29 -1.44
N PRO A 313 -3.88 -16.06 -0.24
CA PRO A 313 -2.99 -17.00 0.43
C PRO A 313 -3.68 -18.35 0.71
N ARG A 314 -2.95 -19.47 0.60
CA ARG A 314 -3.49 -20.81 0.91
C ARG A 314 -4.08 -20.88 2.31
N ARG A 315 -3.38 -20.29 3.29
CA ARG A 315 -3.79 -20.23 4.70
C ARG A 315 -5.12 -19.50 4.94
N SER A 316 -5.44 -18.49 4.12
CA SER A 316 -6.71 -17.74 4.23
C SER A 316 -7.91 -18.54 3.71
N ARG A 317 -7.69 -19.53 2.85
CA ARG A 317 -8.73 -20.45 2.37
C ARG A 317 -9.09 -21.55 3.38
N ALA A 318 -8.23 -21.76 4.38
CA ALA A 318 -8.40 -22.80 5.39
C ALA A 318 -9.12 -22.31 6.67
N ALA A 319 -9.33 -21.01 6.83
CA ALA A 319 -10.12 -20.47 7.93
C ALA A 319 -11.62 -20.63 7.61
N PRO A 320 -12.41 -21.35 8.42
CA PRO A 320 -13.85 -21.33 8.26
C PRO A 320 -14.34 -19.90 8.54
N THR A 321 -15.18 -19.36 7.65
CA THR A 321 -16.00 -18.19 7.95
C THR A 321 -16.77 -18.47 9.25
N GLN A 322 -16.38 -17.79 10.34
CA GLN A 322 -17.23 -17.62 11.51
C GLN A 322 -18.19 -16.47 11.28
#